data_AF-A0A0G4IEP7-F1
#
_entry.id   AF-A0A0G4IEP7-F1
#
_cell.length_a   1.000
_cell.length_b   1.000
_cell.length_c   1.000
_cell.angle_alpha   90.00
_cell.angle_beta   90.00
_cell.angle_gamma   90.00
#
_symmetry.space_group_name_H-M   'P 1'
#
loop_
_entity.id
_entity.type
_entity.pdbx_description
1 polymer ?
#
loop_
_entity_poly.entity_id
_entity_poly.type
_entity_poly.pdbx_seq_one_letter_code
_entity_poly.pdbx_strand_id
1 'polypeptide(L)'
;MQEDGCPETPVPCRVPGCNVAPKRKNLECHLNDPEHRSKHQCLEKKEIDKLEMESANQESLTRTFLIPDFEAKLATMAVNDPIHSGEFSFQDGKYHVTLYPKIEEEGWTGFYLFKDAGSQKGITLVAGVLQVETRECTFWDYSNLIPGQGWGWSGLCETAELVSAARDGGGTLEIRFRISAPSIPLLPDKSD
;
A
#
# COMPACT_ATOMS: atom_id res chain seq x y z
N MET A 1 2.48 1.96 -20.29
CA MET A 1 2.61 3.32 -20.85
C MET A 1 1.55 4.18 -20.17
N GLN A 2 1.93 4.94 -19.14
CA GLN A 2 1.04 5.99 -18.62
C GLN A 2 1.02 7.12 -19.64
N GLU A 3 -0.16 7.61 -20.00
CA GLU A 3 -0.28 8.83 -20.77
C GLU A 3 0.36 9.97 -19.96
N ASP A 4 1.35 10.63 -20.56
CA ASP A 4 2.06 11.77 -19.98
C ASP A 4 1.10 12.96 -19.83
N GLY A 5 0.30 12.93 -18.76
CA GLY A 5 -0.62 14.01 -18.42
C GLY A 5 0.13 15.35 -18.25
N CYS A 6 -0.58 16.45 -18.51
CA CYS A 6 -0.01 17.79 -18.60
C CYS A 6 0.89 18.14 -17.39
N PRO A 7 2.14 18.61 -17.60
CA PRO A 7 3.11 18.87 -16.54
C PRO A 7 2.68 19.97 -15.57
N GLU A 8 1.77 20.85 -16.00
CA GLU A 8 1.21 21.95 -15.19
C GLU A 8 0.04 21.50 -14.31
N THR A 9 -0.48 20.29 -14.52
CA THR A 9 -1.61 19.76 -13.74
C THR A 9 -1.15 19.54 -12.29
N PRO A 10 -1.85 20.13 -11.29
CA PRO A 10 -1.63 19.81 -9.90
C PRO A 10 -1.92 18.32 -9.65
N VAL A 11 -1.00 17.63 -8.98
CA VAL A 11 -1.18 16.23 -8.57
C VAL A 11 -1.02 16.17 -7.05
N PRO A 12 -1.91 15.47 -6.32
CA PRO A 12 -1.80 15.37 -4.87
C PRO A 12 -0.51 14.63 -4.50
N CYS A 13 0.17 15.10 -3.45
CA CYS A 13 1.28 14.37 -2.84
C CYS A 13 0.77 13.00 -2.34
N ARG A 14 1.57 11.95 -2.55
CA ARG A 14 1.23 10.57 -2.16
C ARG A 14 1.42 10.29 -0.67
N VAL A 15 1.99 11.23 0.08
CA VAL A 15 2.17 11.13 1.52
C VAL A 15 0.86 11.52 2.22
N PRO A 16 0.21 10.60 2.96
CA PRO A 16 -1.05 10.92 3.61
C PRO A 16 -0.93 12.10 4.59
N GLY A 17 -1.88 13.04 4.52
CA GLY A 17 -1.90 14.23 5.37
C GLY A 17 -0.95 15.37 4.96
N CYS A 18 -0.18 15.23 3.87
CA CYS A 18 0.64 16.34 3.36
C CYS A 18 -0.23 17.50 2.84
N ASN A 19 -1.35 17.19 2.18
CA ASN A 19 -2.33 18.13 1.61
C ASN A 19 -1.77 19.13 0.58
N VAL A 20 -0.54 18.92 0.09
CA VAL A 20 0.05 19.71 -0.99
C VAL A 20 -0.23 19.02 -2.33
N ALA A 21 -0.62 19.82 -3.33
CA ALA A 21 -0.78 19.37 -4.71
C ALA A 21 0.20 20.14 -5.62
N PRO A 22 1.50 19.78 -5.65
CA PRO A 22 2.43 20.43 -6.55
C PRO A 22 2.04 20.16 -8.01
N LYS A 23 2.51 21.02 -8.93
CA LYS A 23 2.47 20.69 -10.37
C LYS A 23 3.17 19.36 -10.59
N ARG A 24 2.68 18.54 -11.51
CA ARG A 24 3.27 17.22 -11.82
C ARG A 24 4.78 17.27 -12.02
N LYS A 25 5.28 18.25 -12.78
CA LYS A 25 6.72 18.45 -13.00
C LYS A 25 7.55 18.78 -11.74
N ASN A 26 6.89 19.26 -10.67
CA ASN A 26 7.51 19.64 -9.40
C ASN A 26 7.28 18.60 -8.30
N LEU A 27 6.54 17.51 -8.56
CA LEU A 27 6.23 16.49 -7.56
C LEU A 27 7.52 15.86 -7.01
N GLU A 28 8.46 15.51 -7.88
CA GLU A 28 9.73 14.90 -7.48
C GLU A 28 10.57 15.84 -6.60
N CYS A 29 10.61 17.13 -6.93
CA CYS A 29 11.27 18.13 -6.09
C CYS A 29 10.60 18.24 -4.72
N HIS A 30 9.27 18.20 -4.65
CA HIS A 30 8.54 18.22 -3.39
C HIS A 30 8.80 16.97 -2.53
N LEU A 31 8.96 15.80 -3.14
CA LEU A 31 9.26 14.55 -2.42
C LEU A 31 10.69 14.51 -1.88
N ASN A 32 11.65 15.09 -2.61
CA ASN A 32 13.09 15.04 -2.27
C ASN A 32 13.59 16.27 -1.49
N ASP A 33 12.80 17.32 -1.38
CA ASP A 33 13.16 18.51 -0.61
C ASP A 33 13.35 18.16 0.88
N PRO A 34 14.48 18.53 1.51
CA PRO A 34 14.80 18.10 2.88
C PRO A 34 13.77 18.53 3.94
N GLU A 35 13.17 19.71 3.80
CA GLU A 35 12.15 20.21 4.73
C GLU A 35 10.86 19.40 4.61
N HIS A 36 10.42 19.15 3.37
CA HIS A 36 9.26 18.30 3.11
C HIS A 36 9.49 16.84 3.52
N ARG A 37 10.68 16.29 3.28
CA ARG A 37 11.00 14.90 3.62
C ARG A 37 10.89 14.62 5.11
N SER A 38 11.39 15.52 5.97
CA SER A 38 11.24 15.35 7.43
C SER A 38 9.76 15.39 7.85
N LYS A 39 8.97 16.28 7.25
CA LYS A 39 7.51 16.33 7.47
C LYS A 39 6.84 15.05 6.98
N HIS A 40 7.23 14.54 5.81
CA HIS A 40 6.69 13.30 5.23
C HIS A 40 6.95 12.10 6.13
N GLN A 41 8.19 11.93 6.59
CA GLN A 41 8.55 10.87 7.56
C GLN A 41 7.71 10.94 8.83
N CYS A 42 7.44 12.16 9.35
CA CYS A 42 6.58 12.33 10.52
C CYS A 42 5.12 11.93 10.24
N LEU A 43 4.59 12.26 9.05
CA LEU A 43 3.23 11.91 8.65
C LEU A 43 3.08 10.41 8.39
N GLU A 44 4.02 9.80 7.68
CA GLU A 44 4.07 8.36 7.44
C GLU A 44 4.13 7.60 8.76
N LYS A 45 5.01 8.02 9.68
CA LYS A 45 5.09 7.44 11.02
C LYS A 45 3.74 7.53 11.75
N LYS A 46 3.08 8.68 11.73
CA LYS A 46 1.75 8.84 12.35
C LYS A 46 0.69 7.92 11.74
N GLU A 47 0.71 7.70 10.43
CA GLU A 47 -0.21 6.74 9.79
C GLU A 47 0.15 5.29 10.13
N ILE A 48 1.45 4.97 10.20
CA ILE A 48 1.94 3.67 10.62
C ILE A 48 1.56 3.37 12.08
N ASP A 49 1.67 4.35 12.98
CA ASP A 49 1.28 4.20 14.38
C ASP A 49 -0.22 3.84 14.50
N LYS A 50 -1.07 4.26 13.55
CA LYS A 50 -2.49 3.86 13.50
C LYS A 50 -2.70 2.40 13.12
N LEU A 51 -1.71 1.72 12.53
CA LEU A 51 -1.77 0.28 12.26
C LEU A 51 -1.81 -0.53 13.57
N GLU A 52 -1.24 0.02 14.64
CA GLU A 52 -1.21 -0.59 15.97
C GLU A 52 -2.42 -0.22 16.83
N MET A 53 -3.11 0.88 16.50
CA MET A 53 -4.28 1.34 17.24
C MET A 53 -5.55 0.58 16.79
N GLU A 54 -6.11 -0.23 17.70
CA GLU A 54 -7.19 -1.21 17.44
C GLU A 54 -8.60 -0.64 17.16
N SER A 55 -8.77 0.66 16.89
CA SER A 55 -10.10 1.22 16.65
C SER A 55 -10.45 1.24 15.17
N ALA A 56 -10.98 0.11 14.67
CA ALA A 56 -11.75 0.10 13.44
C ALA A 56 -12.91 1.10 13.60
N ASN A 57 -12.88 2.17 12.83
CA ASN A 57 -13.99 3.11 12.71
C ASN A 57 -14.61 2.96 11.32
N GLN A 58 -15.75 3.62 11.08
CA GLN A 58 -16.44 3.52 9.78
C GLN A 58 -15.58 3.99 8.58
N GLU A 59 -14.48 4.69 8.84
CA GLU A 59 -13.59 5.26 7.81
C GLU A 59 -12.33 4.43 7.57
N SER A 60 -12.11 3.34 8.30
CA SER A 60 -10.94 2.49 8.12
C SER A 60 -11.18 1.01 8.43
N LEU A 61 -10.42 0.16 7.76
CA LEU A 61 -10.45 -1.28 7.92
C LEU A 61 -9.02 -1.79 8.14
N THR A 62 -8.79 -2.43 9.29
CA THR A 62 -7.54 -3.15 9.59
C THR A 62 -7.77 -4.64 9.44
N ARG A 63 -6.84 -5.33 8.78
CA ARG A 63 -6.87 -6.78 8.53
C ARG A 63 -5.48 -7.38 8.72
N THR A 64 -5.47 -8.67 9.03
CA THR A 64 -4.26 -9.48 9.05
C THR A 64 -4.36 -10.54 7.96
N PHE A 65 -3.37 -10.60 7.08
CA PHE A 65 -3.20 -11.63 6.07
C PHE A 65 -2.25 -12.70 6.64
N LEU A 66 -2.82 -13.84 6.99
CA LEU A 66 -2.10 -14.98 7.56
C LEU A 66 -1.75 -16.00 6.48
N ILE A 67 -0.48 -16.38 6.40
CA ILE A 67 0.01 -17.36 5.43
C ILE A 67 0.71 -18.48 6.21
N PRO A 68 0.00 -19.56 6.56
CA PRO A 68 0.60 -20.69 7.27
C PRO A 68 1.57 -21.45 6.38
N ASP A 69 2.52 -22.13 7.00
CA ASP A 69 3.57 -22.92 6.34
C ASP A 69 4.32 -22.12 5.27
N PHE A 70 4.58 -20.84 5.55
CA PHE A 70 5.06 -19.89 4.53
C PHE A 70 6.36 -20.35 3.87
N GLU A 71 7.33 -20.81 4.66
CA GLU A 71 8.62 -21.27 4.14
C GLU A 71 8.47 -22.49 3.22
N ALA A 72 7.60 -23.45 3.58
CA ALA A 72 7.34 -24.62 2.75
C ALA A 72 6.64 -24.24 1.44
N LYS A 73 5.68 -23.30 1.48
CA LYS A 73 5.05 -22.75 0.27
C LYS A 73 6.09 -22.07 -0.61
N LEU A 74 6.87 -21.17 -0.03
CA LEU A 74 7.90 -20.40 -0.72
C LEU A 74 8.93 -21.28 -1.44
N ALA A 75 9.29 -22.42 -0.85
CA ALA A 75 10.22 -23.38 -1.46
C ALA A 75 9.71 -23.97 -2.78
N THR A 76 8.38 -24.03 -2.97
CA THR A 76 7.74 -24.57 -4.19
C THR A 76 7.32 -23.50 -5.19
N MET A 77 7.30 -22.23 -4.79
CA MET A 77 6.82 -21.12 -5.62
C MET A 77 7.89 -20.65 -6.61
N ALA A 78 7.46 -20.39 -7.84
CA ALA A 78 8.25 -19.73 -8.87
C ALA A 78 8.39 -18.23 -8.60
N VAL A 79 9.31 -17.57 -9.33
CA VAL A 79 9.39 -16.11 -9.35
C VAL A 79 8.09 -15.57 -9.97
N ASN A 80 7.56 -14.49 -9.39
CA ASN A 80 6.28 -13.88 -9.71
C ASN A 80 5.02 -14.69 -9.38
N ASP A 81 5.13 -15.82 -8.66
CA ASP A 81 3.95 -16.51 -8.14
C ASP A 81 3.30 -15.69 -7.00
N PRO A 82 2.00 -15.32 -7.12
CA PRO A 82 1.31 -14.56 -6.09
C PRO A 82 0.70 -15.45 -5.00
N ILE A 83 0.50 -14.86 -3.83
CA ILE A 83 -0.39 -15.36 -2.76
C ILE A 83 -1.47 -14.32 -2.52
N HIS A 84 -2.73 -14.69 -2.72
CA HIS A 84 -3.87 -13.80 -2.56
C HIS A 84 -4.51 -13.94 -1.19
N SER A 85 -4.98 -12.83 -0.63
CA SER A 85 -5.90 -12.84 0.49
C SER A 85 -7.30 -13.26 0.04
N GLY A 86 -8.18 -13.54 0.99
CA GLY A 86 -9.62 -13.50 0.73
C GLY A 86 -10.07 -12.08 0.36
N GLU A 87 -11.19 -12.00 -0.36
CA GLU A 87 -11.84 -10.72 -0.67
C GLU A 87 -12.37 -10.03 0.59
N PHE A 88 -12.37 -8.71 0.59
CA PHE A 88 -13.00 -7.88 1.60
C PHE A 88 -13.63 -6.62 0.98
N SER A 89 -14.53 -5.99 1.72
CA SER A 89 -15.25 -4.79 1.27
C SER A 89 -14.85 -3.55 2.05
N PHE A 90 -14.76 -2.41 1.34
CA PHE A 90 -14.49 -1.11 1.92
C PHE A 90 -15.10 0.00 1.05
N GLN A 91 -15.88 0.90 1.64
CA GLN A 91 -16.56 2.02 0.95
C GLN A 91 -17.25 1.64 -0.39
N ASP A 92 -18.03 0.57 -0.38
CA ASP A 92 -18.74 0.03 -1.56
C ASP A 92 -17.85 -0.59 -2.64
N GLY A 93 -16.54 -0.70 -2.40
CA GLY A 93 -15.59 -1.45 -3.20
C GLY A 93 -15.34 -2.86 -2.67
N LYS A 94 -14.93 -3.76 -3.56
CA LYS A 94 -14.38 -5.08 -3.23
C LYS A 94 -12.91 -5.13 -3.61
N TYR A 95 -12.11 -5.68 -2.72
CA TYR A 95 -10.67 -5.71 -2.85
C TYR A 95 -10.11 -7.03 -2.32
N HIS A 96 -8.90 -7.34 -2.75
CA HIS A 96 -8.02 -8.31 -2.11
C HIS A 96 -6.60 -7.75 -2.09
N VAL A 97 -5.74 -8.30 -1.24
CA VAL A 97 -4.31 -8.03 -1.29
C VAL A 97 -3.57 -9.22 -1.88
N THR A 98 -2.47 -8.95 -2.57
CA THR A 98 -1.61 -9.95 -3.19
C THR A 98 -0.18 -9.72 -2.71
N LEU A 99 0.41 -10.78 -2.16
CA LEU A 99 1.83 -10.86 -1.85
C LEU A 99 2.54 -11.57 -3.00
N TYR A 100 3.60 -10.98 -3.53
CA TYR A 100 4.56 -11.64 -4.42
C TYR A 100 5.83 -11.89 -3.61
N PRO A 101 6.06 -13.09 -3.07
CA PRO A 101 7.22 -13.32 -2.22
C PRO A 101 8.56 -13.22 -2.95
N LYS A 102 8.55 -13.26 -4.29
CA LYS A 102 9.70 -13.16 -5.19
C LYS A 102 9.28 -12.40 -6.46
N ILE A 103 9.57 -11.11 -6.61
CA ILE A 103 9.23 -10.39 -7.87
C ILE A 103 10.34 -10.54 -8.92
N GLU A 104 11.59 -10.64 -8.50
CA GLU A 104 12.75 -10.71 -9.40
C GLU A 104 13.81 -11.67 -8.84
N GLU A 105 14.94 -11.82 -9.54
CA GLU A 105 16.09 -12.60 -9.04
C GLU A 105 16.71 -12.00 -7.77
N GLU A 106 16.46 -10.72 -7.51
CA GLU A 106 17.05 -9.96 -6.40
C GLU A 106 16.41 -10.23 -5.03
N GLY A 107 15.42 -11.12 -4.93
CA GLY A 107 14.86 -11.52 -3.64
C GLY A 107 14.04 -10.42 -2.94
N TRP A 108 13.42 -9.54 -3.72
CA TRP A 108 12.47 -8.54 -3.21
C TRP A 108 11.02 -9.04 -3.25
N THR A 109 10.23 -8.49 -2.35
CA THR A 109 8.83 -8.87 -2.17
C THR A 109 7.88 -7.76 -2.61
N GLY A 110 6.74 -8.17 -3.14
CA GLY A 110 5.70 -7.29 -3.61
C GLY A 110 4.47 -7.37 -2.75
N PHE A 111 3.85 -6.24 -2.43
CA PHE A 111 2.56 -6.22 -1.75
C PHE A 111 1.64 -5.21 -2.39
N TYR A 112 0.52 -5.69 -2.91
CA TYR A 112 -0.42 -4.89 -3.71
C TYR A 112 -1.84 -5.06 -3.24
N LEU A 113 -2.61 -3.98 -3.27
CA LEU A 113 -4.05 -3.98 -3.09
C LEU A 113 -4.72 -3.91 -4.47
N PHE A 114 -5.52 -4.92 -4.79
CA PHE A 114 -6.26 -5.03 -6.04
C PHE A 114 -7.73 -4.68 -5.83
N LYS A 115 -8.32 -4.04 -6.84
CA LYS A 115 -9.76 -3.73 -6.90
C LYS A 115 -10.47 -4.78 -7.74
N ASP A 116 -11.43 -5.48 -7.15
CA ASP A 116 -12.21 -6.51 -7.83
C ASP A 116 -13.56 -5.98 -8.35
N ALA A 117 -14.19 -5.07 -7.60
CA ALA A 117 -15.47 -4.47 -7.99
C ALA A 117 -15.75 -3.16 -7.23
N GLY A 118 -16.81 -2.46 -7.64
CA GLY A 118 -17.42 -1.38 -6.87
C GLY A 118 -16.90 0.03 -7.18
N SER A 119 -17.40 0.98 -6.38
CA SER A 119 -17.29 2.41 -6.68
C SER A 119 -15.91 3.01 -6.38
N GLN A 120 -15.64 4.15 -7.02
CA GLN A 120 -14.36 4.83 -7.14
C GLN A 120 -14.12 5.80 -5.98
N LYS A 121 -13.16 5.50 -5.09
CA LYS A 121 -12.71 6.43 -4.04
C LYS A 121 -11.20 6.31 -3.83
N GLY A 122 -10.57 7.38 -3.38
CA GLY A 122 -9.16 7.36 -2.96
C GLY A 122 -8.98 6.47 -1.73
N ILE A 123 -7.85 5.77 -1.63
CA ILE A 123 -7.54 4.89 -0.49
C ILE A 123 -6.13 5.19 -0.01
N THR A 124 -5.98 5.31 1.31
CA THR A 124 -4.67 5.21 1.96
C THR A 124 -4.45 3.77 2.38
N LEU A 125 -3.35 3.16 1.94
CA LEU A 125 -2.92 1.82 2.33
C LEU A 125 -1.67 1.92 3.20
N VAL A 126 -1.74 1.28 4.36
CA VAL A 126 -0.61 1.05 5.27
C VAL A 126 -0.42 -0.45 5.40
N ALA A 127 0.81 -0.93 5.29
CA ALA A 127 1.13 -2.34 5.47
C ALA A 127 2.41 -2.52 6.30
N GLY A 128 2.48 -3.59 7.05
CA GLY A 128 3.66 -4.00 7.80
C GLY A 128 3.70 -5.51 7.99
N VAL A 129 4.90 -6.07 7.95
CA VAL A 129 5.13 -7.49 8.26
C VAL A 129 5.37 -7.60 9.76
N LEU A 130 4.63 -8.48 10.44
CA LEU A 130 4.84 -8.68 11.87
C LEU A 130 6.23 -9.29 12.10
N GLN A 131 6.91 -8.93 13.20
CA GLN A 131 8.29 -9.32 13.51
C GLN A 131 9.37 -8.69 12.59
N VAL A 132 8.98 -7.81 11.66
CA VAL A 132 9.91 -7.00 10.87
C VAL A 132 9.67 -5.53 11.19
N GLU A 133 10.73 -4.72 11.22
CA GLU A 133 10.59 -3.27 11.42
C GLU A 133 9.97 -2.57 10.20
N THR A 134 10.04 -3.21 9.03
CA THR A 134 9.62 -2.67 7.76
C THR A 134 8.11 -2.44 7.69
N ARG A 135 7.76 -1.16 7.47
CA ARG A 135 6.38 -0.68 7.39
C ARG A 135 6.31 0.40 6.33
N GLU A 136 5.28 0.31 5.51
CA GLU A 136 5.11 1.17 4.37
C GLU A 136 3.73 1.82 4.39
N CYS A 137 3.66 3.06 3.91
CA CYS A 137 2.46 3.88 3.90
C CYS A 137 2.37 4.66 2.61
N THR A 138 1.22 4.60 1.94
CA THR A 138 1.04 5.28 0.67
C THR A 138 -0.43 5.62 0.40
N PHE A 139 -0.67 6.76 -0.22
CA PHE A 139 -1.96 7.12 -0.77
C PHE A 139 -2.00 6.83 -2.27
N TRP A 140 -3.06 6.13 -2.69
CA TRP A 140 -3.36 5.93 -4.09
C TRP A 140 -4.79 6.33 -4.40
N ASP A 141 -4.94 6.96 -5.55
CA ASP A 141 -6.25 7.20 -6.12
C ASP A 141 -6.72 5.96 -6.88
N TYR A 142 -7.67 5.22 -6.29
CA TYR A 142 -8.29 4.05 -6.91
C TYR A 142 -9.47 4.42 -7.83
N SER A 143 -9.73 5.71 -8.05
CA SER A 143 -10.80 6.17 -8.93
C SER A 143 -10.61 5.66 -10.36
N ASN A 144 -9.41 5.77 -10.90
CA ASN A 144 -9.13 5.43 -12.29
C ASN A 144 -8.77 3.96 -12.53
N LEU A 145 -8.77 3.11 -11.49
CA LEU A 145 -8.49 1.69 -11.64
C LEU A 145 -9.73 0.93 -12.13
N ILE A 146 -9.54 0.20 -13.22
CA ILE A 146 -10.48 -0.81 -13.66
C ILE A 146 -10.39 -2.05 -12.76
N PRO A 147 -11.47 -2.83 -12.61
CA PRO A 147 -11.44 -4.12 -11.95
C PRO A 147 -10.28 -5.02 -12.44
N GLY A 148 -9.60 -5.68 -11.51
CA GLY A 148 -8.42 -6.51 -11.77
C GLY A 148 -7.09 -5.77 -11.74
N GLN A 149 -7.07 -4.44 -11.54
CA GLN A 149 -5.84 -3.67 -11.34
C GLN A 149 -5.60 -3.36 -9.86
N GLY A 150 -4.34 -3.09 -9.51
CA GLY A 150 -3.94 -2.79 -8.15
C GLY A 150 -2.72 -1.88 -8.06
N TRP A 151 -2.50 -1.33 -6.87
CA TRP A 151 -1.31 -0.55 -6.51
C TRP A 151 -0.71 -1.07 -5.22
N GLY A 152 0.58 -0.80 -5.05
CA GLY A 152 1.33 -1.27 -3.89
C GLY A 152 2.81 -1.03 -4.06
N TRP A 153 3.59 -1.90 -3.42
CA TRP A 153 5.04 -1.82 -3.37
C TRP A 153 5.64 -3.02 -4.07
N SER A 154 6.60 -2.79 -4.98
CA SER A 154 7.40 -3.84 -5.62
C SER A 154 8.63 -4.26 -4.82
N GLY A 155 8.85 -3.64 -3.65
CA GLY A 155 9.94 -3.93 -2.73
C GLY A 155 9.50 -3.56 -1.32
N LEU A 156 8.48 -4.25 -0.80
CA LEU A 156 8.00 -4.03 0.57
C LEU A 156 9.12 -4.35 1.55
N CYS A 157 9.78 -5.49 1.39
CA CYS A 157 10.92 -5.95 2.19
C CYS A 157 11.67 -7.07 1.44
N GLU A 158 12.77 -7.58 1.99
CA GLU A 158 13.47 -8.73 1.39
C GLU A 158 12.71 -10.04 1.65
N THR A 159 12.82 -11.01 0.74
CA THR A 159 12.23 -12.35 0.90
C THR A 159 12.79 -13.04 2.15
N ALA A 160 14.07 -12.83 2.46
CA ALA A 160 14.70 -13.39 3.65
C ALA A 160 14.05 -12.90 4.95
N GLU A 161 13.62 -11.63 4.99
CA GLU A 161 12.91 -11.06 6.13
C GLU A 161 11.53 -11.71 6.32
N LEU A 162 10.81 -11.98 5.22
CA LEU A 162 9.53 -12.73 5.31
C LEU A 162 9.72 -14.13 5.87
N VAL A 163 10.79 -14.82 5.46
CA VAL A 163 11.10 -16.17 5.98
C VAL A 163 11.46 -16.09 7.47
N SER A 164 12.27 -15.12 7.87
CA SER A 164 12.61 -14.91 9.29
C SER A 164 11.34 -14.63 10.11
N ALA A 165 10.51 -13.69 9.66
CA ALA A 165 9.26 -13.33 10.30
C ALA A 165 8.31 -14.53 10.46
N ALA A 166 8.20 -15.36 9.42
CA ALA A 166 7.39 -16.57 9.48
C ALA A 166 7.92 -17.58 10.51
N ARG A 167 9.24 -17.76 10.60
CA ARG A 167 9.86 -18.66 11.59
C ARG A 167 9.61 -18.18 13.02
N ASP A 168 9.76 -16.88 13.25
CA ASP A 168 9.48 -16.25 14.54
C ASP A 168 7.98 -16.34 14.90
N GLY A 169 7.10 -16.33 13.88
CA GLY A 169 5.66 -16.59 13.99
C GLY A 169 5.26 -18.07 14.01
N GLY A 170 6.18 -19.00 14.27
CA GLY A 170 5.86 -20.43 14.35
C GLY A 170 5.48 -21.08 13.01
N GLY A 171 6.07 -20.61 11.92
CA GLY A 171 5.84 -21.06 10.54
C GLY A 171 4.74 -20.28 9.80
N THR A 172 4.03 -19.37 10.47
CA THR A 172 3.00 -18.52 9.85
C THR A 172 3.54 -17.13 9.61
N LEU A 173 3.50 -16.67 8.36
CA LEU A 173 3.75 -15.27 8.04
C LEU A 173 2.50 -14.44 8.32
N GLU A 174 2.65 -13.34 9.07
CA GLU A 174 1.56 -12.40 9.34
C GLU A 174 1.88 -11.04 8.73
N ILE A 175 1.03 -10.58 7.82
CA ILE A 175 1.09 -9.23 7.26
C ILE A 175 -0.13 -8.46 7.75
N ARG A 176 0.09 -7.40 8.51
CA ARG A 176 -0.98 -6.50 8.94
C ARG A 176 -1.09 -5.34 7.97
N PHE A 177 -2.30 -5.05 7.53
CA PHE A 177 -2.55 -3.89 6.69
C PHE A 177 -3.79 -3.14 7.15
N ARG A 178 -3.80 -1.84 6.88
CA ARG A 178 -4.91 -0.94 7.13
C ARG A 178 -5.20 -0.16 5.87
N ILE A 179 -6.48 -0.13 5.50
CA ILE A 179 -6.98 0.79 4.49
C ILE A 179 -7.86 1.84 5.14
N SER A 180 -7.81 3.07 4.65
CA SER A 180 -8.73 4.11 5.07
C SER A 180 -9.14 5.02 3.93
N ALA A 181 -10.20 5.78 4.18
CA ALA A 181 -10.51 6.97 3.39
C ALA A 181 -9.26 7.84 3.29
N PRO A 182 -9.11 8.62 2.21
CA PRO A 182 -7.92 9.44 2.04
C PRO A 182 -7.93 10.55 3.08
N SER A 183 -6.80 10.74 3.75
CA SER A 183 -6.59 11.88 4.67
C SER A 183 -6.46 13.22 3.92
N ILE A 184 -6.53 13.19 2.58
CA ILE A 184 -6.34 14.31 1.67
C ILE A 184 -7.71 14.69 1.11
N PRO A 185 -8.08 15.99 1.09
CA PRO A 185 -9.23 16.43 0.33
C PRO A 185 -9.00 16.09 -1.14
N LEU A 186 -9.87 15.25 -1.72
CA LEU A 186 -9.90 15.08 -3.17
C LEU A 186 -10.12 16.48 -3.76
N LEU A 187 -9.21 16.91 -4.64
CA LEU A 187 -9.39 18.19 -5.33
C LEU A 187 -10.78 18.18 -5.97
N PRO A 188 -11.59 19.23 -5.82
CA PRO A 188 -12.91 19.26 -6.44
C PRO A 188 -12.73 19.07 -7.94
N ASP A 189 -13.47 18.13 -8.52
CA ASP A 189 -13.59 18.02 -9.96
C ASP A 189 -14.02 19.39 -10.47
N LYS A 190 -13.23 19.99 -11.35
CA LYS A 190 -13.66 21.18 -12.08
C LYS A 190 -14.80 20.73 -12.99
N SER A 191 -16.00 20.73 -12.42
CA SER A 191 -17.24 20.59 -13.17
C SER A 191 -17.46 21.96 -13.80
N ASP A 192 -17.11 22.08 -15.08
CA ASP A 192 -17.45 23.24 -15.93
C ASP A 192 -18.98 23.35 -16.14
#